data_AF-D5EGG8-F1
#
_entry.id   AF-D5EGG8-F1
#
_cell.length_a   1.000
_cell.length_b   1.000
_cell.length_c   1.000
_cell.angle_alpha   90.00
_cell.angle_beta   90.00
_cell.angle_gamma   90.00
#
_symmetry.space_group_name_H-M   'P 1'
#
loop_
_entity.id
_entity.type
_entity.pdbx_description
1 polymer ?
#
loop_
_entity_poly.entity_id
_entity_poly.type
_entity_poly.pdbx_seq_one_letter_code
_entity_poly.pdbx_strand_id
1 'polypeptide(L)'
;MEKMDIVRMYLCKPSAIAIIGASLKENRIVYKVMKYLQAAGHRLYPVNPAYKGQMILDCPCAGSVSDLSEPIDIVVFFLSPSLQQPIAEELEGKKEHPVVWFQPGTENAALELWLKDKGFSVVNHDCIMAAHIKHCKFTL
;
A
#
# COMPACT_ATOMS: atom_id res chain seq x y z
N MET A 1 1.14 -11.25 -11.97
CA MET A 1 -0.31 -11.45 -12.15
C MET A 1 -0.87 -10.28 -12.92
N GLU A 2 -1.97 -10.47 -13.66
CA GLU A 2 -2.65 -9.35 -14.31
C GLU A 2 -3.35 -8.46 -13.27
N LYS A 3 -3.49 -7.17 -13.58
CA LYS A 3 -4.07 -6.17 -12.67
C LYS A 3 -5.48 -6.55 -12.18
N MET A 4 -6.30 -7.12 -13.06
CA MET A 4 -7.68 -7.47 -12.69
C MET A 4 -7.72 -8.66 -11.72
N ASP A 5 -6.78 -9.59 -11.83
CA ASP A 5 -6.65 -10.71 -10.89
C ASP A 5 -6.22 -10.18 -9.52
N ILE A 6 -5.25 -9.26 -9.48
CA ILE A 6 -4.84 -8.57 -8.26
C ILE A 6 -6.04 -7.90 -7.58
N VAL A 7 -6.82 -7.13 -8.35
CA VAL A 7 -7.99 -6.41 -7.82
C VAL A 7 -9.00 -7.39 -7.22
N ARG A 8 -9.35 -8.47 -7.94
CA ARG A 8 -10.32 -9.45 -7.43
C ARG A 8 -9.80 -10.24 -6.24
N MET A 9 -8.54 -10.65 -6.27
CA MET A 9 -7.95 -11.53 -5.27
C MET A 9 -7.53 -10.80 -3.99
N TYR A 10 -7.18 -9.52 -4.05
CA TYR A 10 -6.62 -8.80 -2.91
C TYR A 10 -7.36 -7.50 -2.59
N LEU A 11 -7.92 -6.79 -3.58
CA LEU A 11 -8.57 -5.50 -3.33
C LEU A 11 -10.06 -5.62 -3.06
N CYS A 12 -10.77 -6.58 -3.65
CA CYS A 12 -12.22 -6.73 -3.48
C CYS A 12 -12.64 -7.59 -2.29
N LYS A 13 -11.71 -7.89 -1.39
CA LYS A 13 -11.94 -8.59 -0.12
C LYS A 13 -11.09 -7.92 0.97
N PRO A 14 -11.43 -8.08 2.25
CA PRO A 14 -10.59 -7.58 3.35
C PRO A 14 -9.14 -8.06 3.19
N SER A 15 -8.22 -7.11 3.25
CA SER A 15 -6.78 -7.35 3.07
C SER A 15 -5.97 -6.46 4.00
N ALA A 16 -4.78 -6.93 4.35
CA ALA A 16 -3.76 -6.22 5.10
C ALA A 16 -2.98 -5.27 4.17
N ILE A 17 -3.13 -3.96 4.36
CA ILE A 17 -2.55 -2.95 3.47
C ILE A 17 -1.56 -2.07 4.23
N ALA A 18 -0.28 -2.13 3.85
CA ALA A 18 0.73 -1.20 4.30
C ALA A 18 0.68 0.10 3.48
N ILE A 19 0.52 1.24 4.15
CA ILE A 19 0.39 2.56 3.52
C ILE A 19 1.69 3.33 3.74
N ILE A 20 2.57 3.31 2.74
CA ILE A 20 3.90 3.91 2.86
C ILE A 20 3.82 5.39 2.52
N GLY A 21 4.31 6.25 3.42
CA GLY A 21 4.11 7.70 3.33
C GLY A 21 2.76 8.13 3.91
N ALA A 22 2.20 7.34 4.84
CA ALA A 22 0.99 7.70 5.57
C ALA A 22 1.13 9.07 6.25
N SER A 23 0.01 9.76 6.46
CA SER A 23 0.01 11.09 7.08
C SER A 23 -1.19 11.27 7.99
N LEU A 24 -1.00 11.95 9.12
CA LEU A 24 -2.06 12.43 10.01
C LEU A 24 -2.84 13.63 9.44
N LYS A 25 -2.32 14.29 8.41
CA LYS A 25 -2.89 15.52 7.87
C LYS A 25 -4.09 15.20 6.99
N GLU A 26 -5.29 15.56 7.45
CA GLU A 26 -6.56 15.24 6.78
C GLU A 26 -6.70 15.83 5.37
N ASN A 27 -5.98 16.93 5.08
CA ASN A 27 -5.96 17.54 3.77
C ASN A 27 -5.12 16.76 2.73
N ARG A 28 -4.34 15.76 3.14
CA ARG A 28 -3.51 14.94 2.23
C ARG A 28 -4.35 13.83 1.62
N ILE A 29 -4.11 13.56 0.33
CA ILE A 29 -4.82 12.50 -0.42
C ILE A 29 -4.65 11.13 0.25
N VAL A 30 -3.45 10.81 0.77
CA VAL A 30 -3.21 9.56 1.49
C VAL A 30 -4.16 9.36 2.67
N TYR A 31 -4.45 10.41 3.45
CA TYR A 31 -5.39 10.32 4.58
C TYR A 31 -6.79 9.95 4.10
N LYS A 32 -7.26 10.58 3.02
CA LYS A 32 -8.57 10.28 2.42
C LYS A 32 -8.65 8.85 1.90
N VAL A 33 -7.60 8.37 1.23
CA VAL A 33 -7.53 6.98 0.73
C VAL A 33 -7.50 5.99 1.89
N MET A 34 -6.73 6.25 2.94
CA MET A 34 -6.72 5.41 4.14
C MET A 34 -8.11 5.33 4.78
N LYS A 35 -8.77 6.48 5.00
CA LYS A 35 -10.12 6.52 5.57
C LYS A 35 -11.11 5.70 4.75
N TYR A 36 -11.03 5.79 3.42
CA TYR A 36 -11.86 4.98 2.52
C TYR A 36 -11.56 3.48 2.66
N LEU A 37 -10.29 3.07 2.56
CA LEU A 37 -9.92 1.65 2.59
C LEU A 37 -10.27 1.00 3.93
N GLN A 38 -10.12 1.72 5.03
CA GLN A 38 -10.55 1.27 6.36
C GLN A 38 -12.07 1.06 6.40
N ALA A 39 -12.86 2.02 5.89
CA ALA A 39 -14.31 1.91 5.82
C ALA A 39 -14.77 0.78 4.88
N ALA A 40 -13.96 0.44 3.87
CA ALA A 40 -14.18 -0.72 2.99
C ALA A 40 -13.81 -2.06 3.65
N GLY A 41 -13.37 -2.07 4.92
CA GLY A 41 -13.08 -3.28 5.68
C GLY A 41 -11.65 -3.80 5.55
N HIS A 42 -10.73 -3.05 4.91
CA HIS A 42 -9.32 -3.40 4.91
C HIS A 42 -8.67 -3.08 6.25
N ARG A 43 -7.69 -3.90 6.64
CA ARG A 43 -6.83 -3.62 7.77
C ARG A 43 -5.64 -2.80 7.31
N LEU A 44 -5.44 -1.63 7.91
CA LEU A 44 -4.39 -0.71 7.50
C LEU A 44 -3.18 -0.75 8.44
N TYR A 45 -2.00 -0.67 7.86
CA TYR A 45 -0.73 -0.48 8.54
C TYR A 45 -0.09 0.82 8.02
N PRO A 46 -0.30 1.96 8.69
CA PRO A 46 0.35 3.20 8.33
C PRO A 46 1.87 3.08 8.56
N VAL A 47 2.67 3.49 7.57
CA VAL A 47 4.13 3.49 7.68
C VAL A 47 4.67 4.86 7.32
N ASN A 48 5.25 5.54 8.31
CA ASN A 48 5.96 6.79 8.14
C ASN A 48 6.86 7.08 9.37
N PRO A 49 8.20 7.14 9.21
CA PRO A 49 9.12 7.46 10.29
C PRO A 49 8.78 8.74 11.07
N ALA A 50 8.27 9.76 10.37
CA ALA A 50 7.93 11.06 10.98
C ALA A 50 6.73 10.98 11.93
N TYR A 51 5.92 9.92 11.83
CA TYR A 51 4.74 9.70 12.66
C TYR A 51 4.85 8.41 13.50
N LYS A 52 6.05 7.81 13.62
CA LYS A 52 6.25 6.56 14.38
C LYS A 52 5.66 6.67 15.79
N GLY A 53 4.85 5.68 16.17
CA GLY A 53 4.19 5.60 17.48
C GLY A 53 2.94 6.46 17.65
N GLN A 54 2.55 7.25 16.64
CA GLN A 54 1.31 8.03 16.65
C GLN A 54 0.16 7.24 16.03
N MET A 55 -1.09 7.64 16.31
CA MET A 55 -2.30 6.99 15.79
C MET A 55 -2.84 7.73 14.56
N ILE A 56 -2.91 7.07 13.40
CA ILE A 56 -3.60 7.56 12.20
C ILE A 56 -4.86 6.72 12.00
N LEU A 57 -6.05 7.35 12.10
CA LEU A 57 -7.34 6.65 11.93
C LEU A 57 -7.44 5.40 12.83
N ASP A 58 -7.09 5.56 14.11
CA ASP A 58 -7.07 4.48 15.10
C ASP A 58 -6.11 3.31 14.77
N CYS A 59 -5.18 3.51 13.82
CA CYS A 59 -4.09 2.57 13.53
C CYS A 59 -2.74 3.13 14.00
N PRO A 60 -1.91 2.36 14.74
CA PRO A 60 -0.58 2.80 15.12
C PRO A 60 0.33 2.90 13.88
N CYS A 61 1.05 4.01 13.76
CA CYS A 61 1.96 4.25 12.65
C CYS A 61 3.35 3.66 12.94
N ALA A 62 3.80 2.76 12.06
CA ALA A 62 5.12 2.16 12.11
C ALA A 62 6.18 3.09 11.51
N GLY A 63 7.44 2.90 11.90
CA GLY A 63 8.56 3.64 11.32
C GLY A 63 8.99 3.08 9.97
N SER A 64 9.01 1.75 9.86
CA SER A 64 9.39 1.04 8.65
C SER A 64 8.43 -0.13 8.38
N VAL A 65 8.58 -0.79 7.23
CA VAL A 65 7.82 -2.00 6.90
C VAL A 65 8.33 -3.21 7.71
N SER A 66 9.62 -3.18 8.06
CA SER A 66 10.25 -4.19 8.92
C SER A 66 9.72 -4.16 10.37
N ASP A 67 9.19 -3.03 10.82
CA ASP A 67 8.53 -2.90 12.14
C ASP A 67 7.16 -3.62 12.18
N LEU A 68 6.61 -4.04 11.04
CA LEU A 68 5.30 -4.70 10.97
C LEU A 68 5.44 -6.20 11.32
N SER A 69 4.84 -6.60 12.44
CA SER A 69 4.84 -7.98 12.95
C SER A 69 3.87 -8.92 12.23
N GLU A 70 2.94 -8.37 11.45
CA GLU A 70 1.91 -9.12 10.76
C GLU A 70 2.16 -9.14 9.25
N PRO A 71 1.73 -10.22 8.55
CA PRO A 71 1.83 -10.29 7.10
C PRO A 71 1.01 -9.18 6.44
N ILE A 72 1.46 -8.76 5.26
CA ILE A 72 0.82 -7.73 4.45
C ILE A 72 0.50 -8.29 3.08
N ASP A 73 -0.68 -7.98 2.57
CA ASP A 73 -1.15 -8.43 1.26
C ASP A 73 -0.78 -7.41 0.17
N ILE A 74 -0.87 -6.12 0.50
CA ILE A 74 -0.66 -5.00 -0.42
C ILE A 74 0.23 -3.96 0.26
N VAL A 75 1.20 -3.42 -0.47
CA VAL A 75 1.96 -2.22 -0.13
C VAL A 75 1.57 -1.11 -1.08
N VAL A 76 1.19 0.05 -0.57
CA VAL A 76 0.77 1.20 -1.38
C VAL A 76 1.73 2.37 -1.15
N PHE A 77 2.40 2.81 -2.21
CA PHE A 77 3.32 3.95 -2.15
C PHE A 77 2.59 5.28 -2.32
N PHE A 78 2.83 6.21 -1.38
CA PHE A 78 2.44 7.63 -1.44
C PHE A 78 3.65 8.58 -1.31
N LEU A 79 4.87 8.07 -1.52
CA LEU A 79 6.12 8.81 -1.39
C LEU A 79 6.88 8.91 -2.71
N SER A 80 7.78 9.89 -2.78
CA SER A 80 8.57 10.19 -3.98
C SER A 80 9.49 9.02 -4.39
N PRO A 81 9.76 8.83 -5.69
CA PRO A 81 10.62 7.75 -6.19
C PRO A 81 11.97 7.60 -5.48
N SER A 82 12.59 8.73 -5.11
CA SER A 82 13.88 8.77 -4.41
C SER A 82 13.91 8.09 -3.05
N LEU A 83 12.76 7.82 -2.44
CA LEU A 83 12.63 7.25 -1.10
C LEU A 83 12.10 5.80 -1.12
N GLN A 84 11.84 5.23 -2.30
CA GLN A 84 11.15 3.93 -2.42
C GLN A 84 12.10 2.73 -2.34
N GLN A 85 13.33 2.87 -2.82
CA GLN A 85 14.30 1.77 -2.91
C GLN A 85 14.55 1.07 -1.56
N PRO A 86 14.80 1.78 -0.44
CA PRO A 86 15.01 1.12 0.86
C PRO A 86 13.79 0.30 1.30
N ILE A 87 12.57 0.79 1.01
CA ILE A 87 11.34 0.07 1.36
C ILE A 87 11.21 -1.21 0.54
N ALA A 88 11.61 -1.19 -0.73
CA ALA A 88 11.58 -2.39 -1.56
C ALA A 88 12.59 -3.45 -1.12
N GLU A 89 13.76 -3.04 -0.63
CA GLU A 89 14.76 -3.94 -0.05
C GLU A 89 14.24 -4.57 1.26
N GLU A 90 13.55 -3.81 2.11
CA GLU A 90 12.86 -4.37 3.28
C GLU A 90 11.79 -5.42 2.90
N LEU A 91 11.10 -5.21 1.77
CA LEU A 91 10.08 -6.14 1.28
C LEU A 91 10.68 -7.42 0.70
N GLU A 92 11.79 -7.32 -0.04
CA GLU A 92 12.52 -8.48 -0.59
C GLU A 92 12.99 -9.41 0.53
N GLY A 93 13.34 -8.86 1.70
CA GLY A 93 13.73 -9.66 2.86
C GLY A 93 12.58 -10.45 3.52
N LYS A 94 11.32 -10.23 3.13
CA LYS A 94 10.16 -10.95 3.69
C LYS A 94 9.94 -12.28 2.97
N LYS A 95 9.42 -13.27 3.72
CA LYS A 95 9.14 -14.62 3.21
C LYS A 95 8.11 -14.64 2.08
N GLU A 96 7.15 -13.72 2.11
CA GLU A 96 6.06 -13.61 1.13
C GLU A 96 6.05 -12.20 0.54
N HIS A 97 5.87 -12.11 -0.77
CA HIS A 97 5.85 -10.85 -1.49
C HIS A 97 4.41 -10.29 -1.53
N PRO A 98 4.15 -9.11 -0.93
CA PRO A 98 2.90 -8.42 -1.15
C PRO A 98 2.80 -7.91 -2.60
N VAL A 99 1.58 -7.59 -3.01
CA VAL A 99 1.36 -6.76 -4.20
C VAL A 99 1.90 -5.35 -3.92
N VAL A 100 2.72 -4.80 -4.82
CA VAL A 100 3.17 -3.42 -4.73
C VAL A 100 2.33 -2.52 -5.62
N TRP A 101 1.72 -1.49 -5.04
CA TRP A 101 0.85 -0.54 -5.72
C TRP A 101 1.47 0.86 -5.71
N PHE A 102 1.85 1.35 -6.88
CA PHE A 102 2.27 2.74 -7.07
C PHE A 102 1.05 3.62 -7.31
N GLN A 103 0.81 4.56 -6.40
CA GLN A 103 -0.24 5.56 -6.61
C GLN A 103 0.16 6.53 -7.74
N PRO A 104 -0.83 7.20 -8.37
CA PRO A 104 -0.53 8.27 -9.31
C PRO A 104 0.37 9.35 -8.68
N GLY A 105 1.47 9.68 -9.35
CA GLY A 105 2.50 10.60 -8.86
C GLY A 105 3.63 9.95 -8.05
N THR A 106 3.63 8.63 -7.88
CA THR A 106 4.72 7.88 -7.24
C THR A 106 5.44 6.93 -8.20
N GLU A 107 5.32 7.14 -9.50
CA GLU A 107 5.83 6.25 -10.54
C GLU A 107 7.36 6.12 -10.47
N ASN A 108 7.87 4.89 -10.61
CA ASN A 108 9.30 4.59 -10.59
C ASN A 108 9.60 3.37 -11.47
N ALA A 109 9.90 3.63 -12.75
CA ALA A 109 10.08 2.56 -13.73
C ALA A 109 11.25 1.61 -13.40
N ALA A 110 12.34 2.15 -12.85
CA ALA A 110 13.50 1.35 -12.45
C ALA A 110 13.13 0.39 -11.30
N LEU A 111 12.42 0.90 -10.28
CA LEU A 111 12.00 0.07 -9.16
C LEU A 111 10.92 -0.94 -9.55
N GLU A 112 9.99 -0.56 -10.42
CA GLU A 112 8.99 -1.49 -10.96
C GLU A 112 9.65 -2.68 -11.66
N LEU A 113 10.67 -2.44 -12.49
CA LEU A 113 11.41 -3.50 -13.16
C LEU A 113 12.14 -4.39 -12.15
N TRP A 114 12.81 -3.78 -11.18
CA TRP A 114 13.51 -4.48 -10.11
C TRP A 114 12.58 -5.38 -9.29
N LEU A 115 11.42 -4.86 -8.88
CA LEU A 115 10.40 -5.63 -8.15
C LEU A 115 9.89 -6.81 -8.97
N LYS A 116 9.62 -6.63 -10.26
CA LYS A 116 9.17 -7.70 -11.15
C LYS A 116 10.22 -8.79 -11.32
N ASP A 117 11.50 -8.44 -11.46
CA ASP A 117 12.62 -9.39 -11.52
C ASP A 117 12.72 -10.24 -10.25
N LYS A 118 12.37 -9.65 -9.10
CA LYS A 118 12.26 -10.34 -7.81
C LYS A 118 10.93 -11.09 -7.61
N GLY A 119 10.06 -11.14 -8.62
CA GLY A 119 8.80 -11.89 -8.57
C GLY A 119 7.66 -11.20 -7.84
N PHE A 120 7.76 -9.90 -7.56
CA PHE A 120 6.63 -9.14 -7.02
C PHE A 120 5.57 -8.90 -8.10
N SER A 121 4.30 -8.92 -7.69
CA SER A 121 3.22 -8.39 -8.53
C SER A 121 3.11 -6.89 -8.31
N VAL A 122 3.11 -6.12 -9.39
CA VAL A 122 3.11 -4.66 -9.36
C VAL A 122 1.86 -4.10 -10.05
N VAL A 123 1.24 -3.08 -9.44
CA VAL A 123 0.20 -2.24 -10.05
C VAL A 123 0.70 -0.80 -10.10
N ASN A 124 0.51 -0.15 -11.24
CA ASN A 124 0.84 1.26 -11.47
C ASN A 124 -0.32 1.96 -12.20
N HIS A 125 -0.18 3.28 -12.39
CA HIS A 125 -1.11 4.12 -13.16
C HIS A 125 -2.59 4.01 -12.75
N ASP A 126 -2.87 3.66 -11.51
CA ASP A 126 -4.22 3.60 -10.99
C ASP A 126 -4.26 3.97 -9.51
N CYS A 127 -5.35 4.60 -9.10
CA CYS A 127 -5.57 4.91 -7.70
C CYS A 127 -6.22 3.71 -7.02
N ILE A 128 -5.63 3.18 -5.93
CA ILE A 128 -6.17 1.98 -5.25
C ILE A 128 -7.63 2.17 -4.80
N MET A 129 -7.99 3.38 -4.34
CA MET A 129 -9.36 3.73 -3.98
C MET A 129 -10.27 3.73 -5.21
N ALA A 130 -9.85 4.35 -6.31
CA ALA A 130 -10.64 4.40 -7.54
C ALA A 130 -10.83 2.99 -8.14
N ALA A 131 -9.78 2.17 -8.13
CA ALA A 131 -9.82 0.77 -8.54
C ALA A 131 -10.82 -0.03 -7.70
N HIS A 132 -10.79 0.12 -6.37
CA HIS A 132 -11.77 -0.52 -5.49
C HIS A 132 -13.20 -0.07 -5.82
N ILE A 133 -13.46 1.24 -5.89
CA ILE A 133 -14.80 1.80 -6.20
C ILE A 133 -15.32 1.26 -7.52
N LYS A 134 -14.47 1.20 -8.54
CA LYS A 134 -14.85 0.82 -9.90
C LYS A 134 -15.12 -0.68 -10.05
N HIS A 135 -14.38 -1.51 -9.32
CA HIS A 135 -14.30 -2.95 -9.61
C HIS A 135 -14.85 -3.85 -8.50
N CYS A 136 -14.92 -3.37 -7.27
CA CYS A 136 -15.39 -4.16 -6.14
C CYS A 136 -16.86 -3.83 -5.88
N LYS A 137 -17.72 -4.84 -6.01
CA LYS A 137 -19.14 -4.71 -5.67
C LYS A 137 -19.26 -4.67 -4.16
N PHE A 138 -19.91 -3.64 -3.62
CA PHE A 138 -20.34 -3.65 -2.22
C PHE A 138 -21.32 -4.82 -2.05
N THR A 139 -20.89 -5.87 -1.35
CA THR A 139 -21.84 -6.84 -0.81
C THR A 139 -22.24 -6.25 0.53
N LEU A 140 -23.41 -5.59 0.55
CA LEU A 140 -24.07 -5.14 1.77
C LEU A 140 -24.51 -6.36 2.59
#